data_AF-A0AAP9DSZ0-F1
#
_entry.id   AF-A0AAP9DSZ0-F1
#
_cell.length_a   1.000
_cell.length_b   1.000
_cell.length_c   1.000
_cell.angle_alpha   90.00
_cell.angle_beta   90.00
_cell.angle_gamma   90.00
#
_symmetry.space_group_name_H-M   'P 1'
#
loop_
_entity.id
_entity.type
_entity.pdbx_description
1 polymer ?
#
loop_
_entity_poly.entity_id
_entity_poly.type
_entity_poly.pdbx_seq_one_letter_code
_entity_poly.pdbx_strand_id
1 'polypeptide(L)'
;MWWVVRKVAIIDVTWDVVNKGSGVILSNANLTAKVPNYNNTVRATHGKSHGKWYWEITVSVYNWLLIGIVNRDAVLTSTNSSTQNARYYWENGKKLPENVLYGKNFVVGDVISILLNLDSGTLEFWKNGVSQGISHTNIKTMGEVFPAVSAPQSGATESTVTANFGASSFVYPMPKGFSSFDCRQRHWDSRMLFQTSTENRVAFYNKFNTITAIPKMTSNITPSGRAFAKDIYSTSYDAWKAFNQVDDTEGYASKTGSGGVGFLGYEFDKPIAIAKYAVRSMAGSSHLNKLPRDWTFEGSHDGDKWHVLDTQKNQTWTTINTDKDYYIDNPKSYKMYRLNWSANNGNTGYTDVNELKMYRGVNVVSYIPTVSEKYFTAYGMDKIAQETLKNNYDKVQLISNKESDLNEGKIFEHNIDLKKYEVKGIRNHD
;
A
#
# COMPACT_ATOMS: atom_id res chain seq x y z
N MET A 1 12.88 29.31 6.71
CA MET A 1 12.44 28.01 6.15
C MET A 1 10.93 28.00 6.24
N TRP A 2 10.23 28.11 5.11
CA TRP A 2 8.77 28.15 5.09
C TRP A 2 8.26 26.80 4.61
N TRP A 3 7.37 26.20 5.40
CA TRP A 3 6.76 24.91 5.07
C TRP A 3 5.59 25.17 4.14
N VAL A 4 5.61 24.56 2.95
CA VAL A 4 4.37 24.38 2.18
C VAL A 4 3.87 22.97 2.48
N VAL A 5 3.17 22.83 3.61
CA VAL A 5 2.32 21.67 3.83
C VAL A 5 1.08 21.90 2.97
N ARG A 6 0.96 21.22 1.83
CA ARG A 6 -0.40 20.95 1.36
C ARG A 6 -0.97 19.95 2.34
N LYS A 7 -1.80 20.43 3.27
CA LYS A 7 -2.94 19.62 3.70
C LYS A 7 -3.58 19.16 2.40
N VAL A 8 -3.46 17.87 2.06
CA VAL A 8 -4.53 17.27 1.27
C VAL A 8 -5.78 17.65 2.04
N ALA A 9 -6.73 18.33 1.39
CA ALA A 9 -7.94 18.73 2.05
C ALA A 9 -8.47 17.48 2.75
N ILE A 10 -8.43 17.50 4.09
CA ILE A 10 -9.10 16.50 4.89
C ILE A 10 -10.54 16.65 4.45
N ILE A 11 -11.02 15.67 3.69
CA ILE A 11 -12.39 15.69 3.23
C ILE A 11 -13.22 15.15 4.37
N ASP A 12 -14.10 16.00 4.90
CA ASP A 12 -15.11 15.55 5.86
C ASP A 12 -16.13 14.71 5.11
N VAL A 13 -15.81 13.42 4.96
CA VAL A 13 -16.73 12.47 4.36
C VAL A 13 -17.77 12.09 5.40
N THR A 14 -19.00 12.45 5.09
CA THR A 14 -20.22 12.02 5.78
C THR A 14 -21.23 11.48 4.78
N TRP A 15 -22.35 10.95 5.25
CA TRP A 15 -23.51 10.72 4.40
C TRP A 15 -24.03 12.04 3.84
N ASP A 16 -24.39 12.04 2.56
CA ASP A 16 -24.78 13.26 1.86
C ASP A 16 -26.21 13.66 2.22
N VAL A 17 -26.36 14.88 2.76
CA VAL A 17 -27.66 15.44 3.14
C VAL A 17 -28.55 15.76 1.93
N VAL A 18 -27.95 15.96 0.76
CA VAL A 18 -28.63 16.25 -0.52
C VAL A 18 -28.85 14.97 -1.31
N ASN A 19 -27.80 14.15 -1.47
CA ASN A 19 -27.84 12.94 -2.29
C ASN A 19 -28.30 11.72 -1.49
N LYS A 20 -29.59 11.71 -1.15
CA LYS A 20 -30.24 10.62 -0.41
C LYS A 20 -31.72 10.51 -0.75
N GLY A 21 -32.32 9.36 -0.44
CA GLY A 21 -33.77 9.18 -0.40
C GLY A 21 -34.43 10.18 0.57
N SER A 22 -35.64 10.64 0.24
CA SER A 22 -36.35 11.66 1.02
C SER A 22 -36.64 11.21 2.45
N GLY A 23 -36.85 9.90 2.66
CA GLY A 23 -37.11 9.33 3.97
C GLY A 23 -35.84 9.07 4.81
N VAL A 24 -34.64 9.14 4.23
CA VAL A 24 -33.41 8.88 4.98
C VAL A 24 -33.18 9.98 6.02
N ILE A 25 -33.03 9.59 7.28
CA ILE A 25 -32.70 10.51 8.38
C ILE A 25 -31.23 10.32 8.75
N LEU A 26 -30.48 11.42 8.80
CA LEU A 26 -29.07 11.43 9.17
C LEU A 26 -28.90 12.02 10.58
N SER A 27 -28.00 11.44 11.36
CA SER A 27 -27.67 11.90 12.71
C SER A 27 -26.18 11.65 13.00
N ASN A 28 -25.74 12.00 14.22
CA ASN A 28 -24.35 11.82 14.67
C ASN A 28 -23.35 12.47 13.69
N ALA A 29 -23.50 13.77 13.45
CA ALA A 29 -22.73 14.52 12.45
C ALA A 29 -22.80 13.89 11.03
N ASN A 30 -23.98 13.38 10.66
CA ASN A 30 -24.25 12.69 9.39
C ASN A 30 -23.41 11.42 9.15
N LEU A 31 -22.91 10.78 10.20
CA LEU A 31 -22.25 9.47 10.11
C LEU A 31 -23.21 8.32 10.34
N THR A 32 -24.35 8.57 11.00
CA THR A 32 -25.39 7.58 11.22
C THR A 32 -26.53 7.81 10.23
N ALA A 33 -26.86 6.80 9.44
CA ALA A 33 -27.97 6.80 8.50
C ALA A 33 -29.07 5.87 8.98
N LYS A 34 -30.26 6.42 9.19
CA LYS A 34 -31.51 5.70 9.37
C LYS A 34 -32.21 5.67 8.01
N VAL A 35 -32.11 4.52 7.35
CA VAL A 35 -32.64 4.27 6.01
C VAL A 35 -33.98 3.57 6.15
N PRO A 36 -35.10 4.25 5.85
CA PRO A 36 -36.40 3.61 5.91
C PRO A 36 -36.56 2.60 4.78
N ASN A 37 -37.62 1.80 4.88
CA ASN A 37 -38.02 0.88 3.82
C ASN A 37 -38.32 1.60 2.49
N TYR A 38 -38.44 0.82 1.42
CA TYR A 38 -38.78 1.27 0.06
C TYR A 38 -37.86 2.34 -0.54
N ASN A 39 -37.10 2.00 -1.58
CA ASN A 39 -36.57 2.99 -2.52
C ASN A 39 -35.70 4.10 -1.90
N ASN A 40 -35.16 3.88 -0.70
CA ASN A 40 -34.34 4.86 0.00
C ASN A 40 -32.88 4.39 -0.01
N THR A 41 -32.03 5.15 -0.68
CA THR A 41 -30.58 4.98 -0.66
C THR A 41 -29.94 6.29 -0.22
N VAL A 42 -28.86 6.22 0.54
CA VAL A 42 -27.98 7.38 0.75
C VAL A 42 -26.59 7.03 0.28
N ARG A 43 -25.92 7.98 -0.37
CA ARG A 43 -24.50 7.89 -0.70
C ARG A 43 -23.67 8.85 0.15
N ALA A 44 -22.38 8.59 0.25
CA ALA A 44 -21.46 9.54 0.87
C ALA A 44 -21.30 10.81 0.03
N THR A 45 -20.89 11.89 0.67
CA THR A 45 -20.61 13.21 0.07
C THR A 45 -19.54 13.19 -1.03
N HIS A 46 -18.64 12.20 -1.04
CA HIS A 46 -17.51 12.13 -1.96
C HIS A 46 -17.41 10.75 -2.61
N GLY A 47 -17.07 10.75 -3.89
CA GLY A 47 -16.80 9.56 -4.68
C GLY A 47 -15.31 9.35 -4.92
N LYS A 48 -14.95 8.18 -5.45
CA LYS A 48 -13.59 7.83 -5.86
C LYS A 48 -13.61 7.18 -7.24
N SER A 49 -12.57 7.43 -8.04
CA SER A 49 -12.40 6.87 -9.39
C SER A 49 -11.08 6.10 -9.59
N HIS A 50 -10.14 6.16 -8.64
CA HIS A 50 -8.86 5.45 -8.67
C HIS A 50 -8.37 5.14 -7.25
N GLY A 51 -7.42 4.23 -7.08
CA GLY A 51 -6.81 3.90 -5.79
C GLY A 51 -7.53 2.80 -4.99
N LYS A 52 -7.05 2.58 -3.76
CA LYS A 52 -7.54 1.55 -2.83
C LYS A 52 -8.09 2.19 -1.57
N TRP A 53 -9.37 1.97 -1.31
CA TRP A 53 -10.13 2.66 -0.27
C TRP A 53 -10.79 1.70 0.71
N TYR A 54 -10.83 2.13 1.96
CA TYR A 54 -11.34 1.36 3.08
C TYR A 54 -12.24 2.21 3.97
N TRP A 55 -13.37 1.64 4.37
CA TRP A 55 -14.24 2.20 5.41
C TRP A 55 -15.01 1.09 6.10
N GLU A 56 -15.61 1.41 7.24
CA GLU A 56 -16.40 0.47 8.03
C GLU A 56 -17.83 0.98 8.20
N ILE A 57 -18.78 0.05 8.25
CA ILE A 57 -20.18 0.28 8.55
C ILE A 57 -20.57 -0.62 9.73
N THR A 58 -20.97 -0.03 10.85
CA THR A 58 -21.53 -0.74 12.00
C THR A 58 -23.04 -0.85 11.88
N VAL A 59 -23.58 -2.06 12.02
CA VAL A 59 -25.02 -2.34 11.90
C VAL A 59 -25.70 -2.20 13.27
N SER A 60 -26.58 -1.22 13.42
CA SER A 60 -27.33 -0.99 14.67
C SER A 60 -28.74 -1.59 14.62
N VAL A 61 -29.39 -1.47 13.47
CA VAL A 61 -30.69 -2.07 13.17
C VAL A 61 -30.66 -2.46 11.70
N TYR A 62 -31.20 -3.61 11.33
CA TYR A 62 -31.29 -4.00 9.93
C TYR A 62 -32.69 -4.52 9.61
N ASN A 63 -33.13 -4.24 8.40
CA ASN A 63 -34.31 -4.79 7.77
C ASN A 63 -34.15 -4.58 6.26
N TRP A 64 -33.83 -5.63 5.51
CA TRP A 64 -33.46 -5.54 4.09
C TRP A 64 -32.30 -4.55 3.83
N LEU A 65 -31.33 -4.49 4.73
CA LEU A 65 -30.16 -3.62 4.63
C LEU A 65 -29.16 -4.08 3.55
N LEU A 66 -28.87 -3.16 2.65
CA LEU A 66 -27.81 -3.27 1.66
C LEU A 66 -26.65 -2.33 2.03
N ILE A 67 -25.43 -2.85 2.01
CA ILE A 67 -24.19 -2.08 2.21
C ILE A 67 -23.31 -2.23 0.98
N GLY A 68 -22.79 -1.15 0.43
CA GLY A 68 -21.93 -1.23 -0.75
C GLY A 68 -21.58 0.10 -1.37
N ILE A 69 -21.62 0.13 -2.70
CA ILE A 69 -21.28 1.32 -3.50
C ILE A 69 -22.31 1.57 -4.59
N VAL A 70 -22.44 2.83 -4.99
CA VAL A 70 -23.20 3.29 -6.15
C VAL A 70 -22.36 4.21 -7.02
N ASN A 71 -22.65 4.29 -8.32
CA ASN A 71 -22.07 5.32 -9.18
C ASN A 71 -22.90 6.62 -9.17
N ARG A 72 -22.49 7.58 -9.99
CA ARG A 72 -23.13 8.90 -10.08
C ARG A 72 -24.58 8.83 -10.60
N ASP A 73 -24.88 7.86 -11.45
CA ASP A 73 -26.14 7.67 -12.17
C ASP A 73 -27.17 6.82 -11.39
N ALA A 74 -26.82 6.36 -10.19
CA ALA A 74 -27.75 5.62 -9.36
C ALA A 74 -28.91 6.52 -8.89
N VAL A 75 -30.15 6.08 -9.16
CA VAL A 75 -31.35 6.72 -8.64
C VAL A 75 -31.49 6.34 -7.15
N LEU A 76 -31.49 7.34 -6.27
CA LEU A 76 -31.45 7.15 -4.82
C LEU A 76 -32.83 7.12 -4.15
N THR A 77 -33.87 7.48 -4.91
CA THR A 77 -35.28 7.54 -4.53
C THR A 77 -36.12 6.41 -5.15
N SER A 78 -35.46 5.41 -5.74
CA SER A 78 -36.05 4.19 -6.29
C SER A 78 -35.18 2.98 -5.98
N THR A 79 -35.69 1.78 -6.23
CA THR A 79 -34.90 0.55 -6.10
C THR A 79 -33.76 0.60 -7.12
N ASN A 80 -32.52 0.49 -6.65
CA ASN A 80 -31.32 0.44 -7.49
C ASN A 80 -30.52 -0.87 -7.35
N SER A 81 -31.01 -1.80 -6.51
CA SER A 81 -30.36 -3.08 -6.19
C SER A 81 -30.23 -4.03 -7.38
N SER A 82 -31.05 -3.89 -8.42
CA SER A 82 -31.01 -4.69 -9.65
C SER A 82 -30.32 -3.97 -10.82
N THR A 83 -29.79 -2.76 -10.60
CA THR A 83 -29.23 -1.93 -11.66
C THR A 83 -27.72 -2.14 -11.80
N GLN A 84 -27.17 -1.78 -12.97
CA GLN A 84 -25.72 -1.77 -13.16
C GLN A 84 -25.02 -0.66 -12.37
N ASN A 85 -25.78 0.28 -11.81
CA ASN A 85 -25.30 1.46 -11.09
C ASN A 85 -24.96 1.20 -9.63
N ALA A 86 -25.23 -0.01 -9.11
CA ALA A 86 -25.00 -0.36 -7.71
C ALA A 86 -24.31 -1.72 -7.55
N ARG A 87 -23.53 -1.86 -6.48
CA ARG A 87 -22.95 -3.14 -6.04
C ARG A 87 -23.11 -3.25 -4.53
N TYR A 88 -23.86 -4.25 -4.07
CA TYR A 88 -24.19 -4.39 -2.66
C TYR A 88 -23.88 -5.77 -2.11
N TYR A 89 -23.63 -5.78 -0.80
CA TYR A 89 -23.73 -6.93 0.07
C TYR A 89 -24.99 -6.79 0.92
N TRP A 90 -25.83 -7.82 0.87
CA TRP A 90 -27.14 -7.87 1.48
C TRP A 90 -27.11 -8.66 2.80
N GLU A 91 -27.92 -8.31 3.82
CA GLU A 91 -27.89 -8.94 5.15
C GLU A 91 -28.05 -10.46 5.14
N ASN A 92 -28.71 -10.98 4.11
CA ASN A 92 -28.95 -12.40 3.93
C ASN A 92 -27.78 -13.15 3.25
N GLY A 93 -26.61 -12.53 3.15
CA GLY A 93 -25.41 -13.16 2.61
C GLY A 93 -25.25 -13.05 1.09
N LYS A 94 -26.18 -12.43 0.38
CA LYS A 94 -26.12 -12.31 -1.09
C LYS A 94 -25.40 -11.06 -1.56
N LYS A 95 -24.89 -11.11 -2.79
CA LYS A 95 -24.43 -9.92 -3.52
C LYS A 95 -25.43 -9.51 -4.60
N LEU A 96 -25.41 -8.22 -4.93
CA LEU A 96 -26.30 -7.60 -5.91
C LEU A 96 -25.49 -6.77 -6.91
N PRO A 97 -25.89 -6.73 -8.19
CA PRO A 97 -27.23 -7.09 -8.71
C PRO A 97 -27.46 -8.55 -9.07
N GLU A 98 -26.44 -9.42 -9.01
CA GLU A 98 -26.53 -10.82 -9.46
C GLU A 98 -27.50 -11.66 -8.61
N ASN A 99 -27.80 -11.24 -7.37
CA ASN A 99 -28.68 -11.92 -6.42
C ASN A 99 -28.26 -13.37 -6.14
N VAL A 100 -26.96 -13.60 -6.02
CA VAL A 100 -26.35 -14.89 -5.72
C VAL A 100 -25.71 -14.88 -4.33
N LEU A 101 -25.58 -16.06 -3.72
CA LEU A 101 -24.85 -16.22 -2.45
C LEU A 101 -23.40 -15.75 -2.62
N TYR A 102 -22.91 -15.03 -1.61
CA TYR A 102 -21.57 -14.43 -1.62
C TYR A 102 -20.86 -14.58 -0.28
N GLY A 103 -21.45 -14.06 0.79
CA GLY A 103 -20.87 -14.03 2.13
C GLY A 103 -21.83 -14.58 3.17
N LYS A 104 -21.41 -14.55 4.43
CA LYS A 104 -22.28 -14.92 5.57
C LYS A 104 -23.38 -13.89 5.78
N ASN A 105 -24.44 -14.25 6.49
CA ASN A 105 -25.40 -13.24 6.95
C ASN A 105 -24.74 -12.30 7.97
N PHE A 106 -25.20 -11.05 8.03
CA PHE A 106 -24.81 -10.10 9.07
C PHE A 106 -26.01 -9.64 9.89
N VAL A 107 -25.77 -9.35 11.17
CA VAL A 107 -26.77 -9.04 12.18
C VAL A 107 -26.40 -7.76 12.92
N VAL A 108 -27.26 -7.31 13.84
CA VAL A 108 -26.98 -6.17 14.72
C VAL A 108 -25.69 -6.41 15.51
N GLY A 109 -24.84 -5.38 15.56
CA GLY A 109 -23.53 -5.40 16.21
C GLY A 109 -22.38 -5.78 15.28
N ASP A 110 -22.65 -6.36 14.11
CA ASP A 110 -21.59 -6.65 13.13
C ASP A 110 -21.03 -5.36 12.52
N VAL A 111 -19.73 -5.37 12.23
CA VAL A 111 -19.04 -4.34 11.46
C VAL A 111 -18.67 -4.92 10.11
N ILE A 112 -19.16 -4.27 9.06
CA ILE A 112 -18.83 -4.60 7.68
C ILE A 112 -17.73 -3.64 7.23
N SER A 113 -16.55 -4.16 6.92
CA SER A 113 -15.49 -3.39 6.28
C SER A 113 -15.60 -3.52 4.76
N ILE A 114 -15.42 -2.42 4.04
CA ILE A 114 -15.55 -2.37 2.59
C ILE A 114 -14.18 -2.06 2.01
N LEU A 115 -13.67 -2.96 1.17
CA LEU A 115 -12.39 -2.86 0.50
C LEU A 115 -12.64 -2.60 -0.98
N LEU A 116 -12.48 -1.33 -1.38
CA LEU A 116 -12.67 -0.87 -2.75
C LEU A 116 -11.32 -0.69 -3.42
N ASN A 117 -10.97 -1.57 -4.36
CA ASN A 117 -9.73 -1.46 -5.13
C ASN A 117 -10.06 -1.07 -6.57
N LEU A 118 -9.99 0.22 -6.87
CA LEU A 118 -10.28 0.78 -8.19
C LEU A 118 -9.13 0.54 -9.18
N ASP A 119 -7.92 0.27 -8.68
CA ASP A 119 -6.76 -0.05 -9.53
C ASP A 119 -6.93 -1.40 -10.23
N SER A 120 -7.45 -2.40 -9.53
CA SER A 120 -7.81 -3.70 -10.12
C SER A 120 -9.29 -3.83 -10.48
N GLY A 121 -10.14 -2.89 -10.04
CA GLY A 121 -11.58 -2.93 -10.31
C GLY A 121 -12.36 -3.93 -9.45
N THR A 122 -11.90 -4.21 -8.23
CA THR A 122 -12.51 -5.20 -7.34
C THR A 122 -13.16 -4.57 -6.11
N LEU A 123 -14.27 -5.16 -5.66
CA LEU A 123 -14.95 -4.83 -4.41
C LEU A 123 -15.02 -6.07 -3.53
N GLU A 124 -14.61 -5.94 -2.28
CA GLU A 124 -14.62 -7.00 -1.27
C GLU A 124 -15.22 -6.48 0.04
N PHE A 125 -15.90 -7.38 0.75
CA PHE A 125 -16.47 -7.11 2.06
C PHE A 125 -15.85 -8.01 3.10
N TRP A 126 -15.52 -7.44 4.26
CA TRP A 126 -15.12 -8.20 5.44
C TRP A 126 -16.24 -8.10 6.47
N LYS A 127 -16.52 -9.22 7.14
CA LYS A 127 -17.41 -9.27 8.28
C LYS A 127 -16.56 -9.45 9.53
N ASN A 128 -16.60 -8.48 10.45
CA ASN A 128 -15.85 -8.52 11.71
C ASN A 128 -14.36 -8.84 11.49
N GLY A 129 -13.73 -8.18 10.51
CA GLY A 129 -12.32 -8.37 10.15
C GLY A 129 -12.01 -9.61 9.31
N VAL A 130 -13.01 -10.44 8.96
CA VAL A 130 -12.82 -11.66 8.17
C VAL A 130 -13.36 -11.47 6.75
N SER A 131 -12.49 -11.70 5.76
CA SER A 131 -12.84 -11.66 4.33
C SER A 131 -14.02 -12.58 3.98
N GLN A 132 -14.95 -12.05 3.19
CA GLN A 132 -16.01 -12.82 2.53
C GLN A 132 -15.67 -13.14 1.06
N GLY A 133 -14.42 -12.89 0.63
CA GLY A 133 -13.95 -13.05 -0.75
C GLY A 133 -14.26 -11.83 -1.64
N ILE A 134 -13.75 -11.82 -2.88
CA ILE A 134 -14.06 -10.75 -3.84
C ILE A 134 -15.53 -10.84 -4.27
N SER A 135 -16.31 -9.78 -4.00
CA SER A 135 -17.73 -9.71 -4.34
C SER A 135 -17.93 -9.42 -5.83
N HIS A 136 -17.24 -8.40 -6.34
CA HIS A 136 -17.38 -7.93 -7.73
C HIS A 136 -16.01 -7.57 -8.32
N THR A 137 -15.86 -7.77 -9.63
CA THR A 137 -14.61 -7.53 -10.39
C THR A 137 -14.78 -6.54 -11.53
N ASN A 138 -15.97 -5.97 -11.69
CA ASN A 138 -16.34 -5.05 -12.77
C ASN A 138 -16.47 -3.59 -12.30
N ILE A 139 -15.77 -3.20 -11.23
CA ILE A 139 -15.96 -1.86 -10.65
C ILE A 139 -15.45 -0.75 -11.57
N LYS A 140 -14.42 -1.02 -12.38
CA LYS A 140 -13.88 -0.02 -13.34
C LYS A 140 -14.91 0.49 -14.34
N THR A 141 -15.91 -0.32 -14.69
CA THR A 141 -16.94 0.09 -15.66
C THR A 141 -17.97 1.04 -15.05
N MET A 142 -17.93 1.27 -13.73
CA MET A 142 -18.91 2.11 -13.03
C MET A 142 -18.51 3.59 -12.98
N GLY A 143 -17.27 3.95 -13.36
CA GLY A 143 -16.75 5.31 -13.24
C GLY A 143 -16.47 5.71 -11.78
N GLU A 144 -16.86 6.94 -11.41
CA GLU A 144 -16.78 7.40 -10.02
C GLU A 144 -17.84 6.69 -9.16
N VAL A 145 -17.41 6.11 -8.04
CA VAL A 145 -18.27 5.37 -7.11
C VAL A 145 -18.22 5.93 -5.69
N PHE A 146 -19.33 5.79 -4.98
CA PHE A 146 -19.60 6.36 -3.67
C PHE A 146 -20.03 5.25 -2.70
N PRO A 147 -19.56 5.23 -1.44
CA PRO A 147 -20.14 4.43 -0.39
C PRO A 147 -21.63 4.66 -0.32
N ALA A 148 -22.41 3.60 -0.15
CA ALA A 148 -23.86 3.68 -0.13
C ALA A 148 -24.47 2.62 0.79
N VAL A 149 -25.62 2.99 1.35
CA VAL A 149 -26.50 2.08 2.08
C VAL A 149 -27.94 2.26 1.60
N SER A 150 -28.67 1.15 1.49
CA SER A 150 -30.01 1.10 0.89
C SER A 150 -30.90 0.10 1.61
N ALA A 151 -32.21 0.28 1.51
CA ALA A 151 -33.21 -0.69 1.96
C ALA A 151 -34.32 -0.82 0.90
N PRO A 152 -34.25 -1.83 -0.01
CA PRO A 152 -35.07 -1.85 -1.21
C PRO A 152 -36.49 -2.40 -1.00
N GLN A 153 -36.79 -3.01 0.15
CA GLN A 153 -38.04 -3.75 0.36
C GLN A 153 -38.82 -3.28 1.59
N SER A 154 -40.12 -3.60 1.61
CA SER A 154 -41.07 -3.26 2.64
C SER A 154 -40.81 -4.01 3.95
N GLY A 155 -40.93 -3.29 5.07
CA GLY A 155 -40.95 -3.89 6.41
C GLY A 155 -41.11 -2.85 7.51
N ALA A 156 -41.56 -3.25 8.69
CA ALA A 156 -42.01 -2.33 9.74
C ALA A 156 -40.87 -1.52 10.42
N THR A 157 -39.62 -1.97 10.30
CA THR A 157 -38.47 -1.38 10.99
C THR A 157 -37.48 -0.77 10.00
N GLU A 158 -36.92 0.38 10.34
CA GLU A 158 -35.95 1.11 9.51
C GLU A 158 -34.52 0.66 9.83
N SER A 159 -33.72 0.43 8.79
CA SER A 159 -32.32 0.05 8.97
C SER A 159 -31.52 1.24 9.50
N THR A 160 -30.67 1.02 10.49
CA THR A 160 -29.80 2.05 11.08
C THR A 160 -28.37 1.56 11.08
N VAL A 161 -27.48 2.35 10.48
CA VAL A 161 -26.06 2.05 10.38
C VAL A 161 -25.22 3.28 10.69
N THR A 162 -24.03 3.06 11.22
CA THR A 162 -23.05 4.13 11.45
C THR A 162 -21.79 3.86 10.63
N ALA A 163 -21.39 4.85 9.83
CA ALA A 163 -20.19 4.78 9.02
C ALA A 163 -18.98 5.34 9.77
N ASN A 164 -17.84 4.67 9.62
CA ASN A 164 -16.53 5.23 9.86
C ASN A 164 -15.79 5.29 8.53
N PHE A 165 -15.65 6.49 7.97
CA PHE A 165 -14.90 6.73 6.72
C PHE A 165 -13.39 6.94 6.95
N GLY A 166 -12.93 6.95 8.21
CA GLY A 166 -11.53 7.17 8.61
C GLY A 166 -11.30 8.29 9.61
N ALA A 167 -12.36 8.98 10.04
CA ALA A 167 -12.27 10.09 11.01
C ALA A 167 -11.84 9.62 12.39
N SER A 168 -12.22 8.39 12.74
CA SER A 168 -11.85 7.69 13.96
C SER A 168 -11.11 6.40 13.61
N SER A 169 -10.38 5.83 14.58
CA SER A 169 -9.75 4.52 14.42
C SER A 169 -10.77 3.47 13.98
N PHE A 170 -10.39 2.64 13.01
CA PHE A 170 -11.18 1.50 12.60
C PHE A 170 -11.21 0.43 13.70
N VAL A 171 -12.31 -0.32 13.78
CA VAL A 171 -12.45 -1.46 14.69
C VAL A 171 -11.52 -2.58 14.24
N TYR A 172 -11.44 -2.82 12.93
CA TYR A 172 -10.56 -3.82 12.34
C TYR A 172 -9.37 -3.16 11.61
N PRO A 173 -8.19 -3.77 11.67
CA PRO A 173 -7.01 -3.20 11.03
C PRO A 173 -7.19 -3.13 9.51
N MET A 174 -7.11 -1.92 8.97
CA MET A 174 -7.15 -1.67 7.54
C MET A 174 -6.03 -2.45 6.81
N PRO A 175 -6.33 -3.13 5.69
CA PRO A 175 -5.34 -3.94 4.97
C PRO A 175 -4.18 -3.10 4.40
N LYS A 176 -3.00 -3.75 4.30
CA LYS A 176 -1.82 -3.18 3.65
C LYS A 176 -2.17 -2.69 2.23
N GLY A 177 -1.79 -1.45 1.91
CA GLY A 177 -2.02 -0.83 0.60
C GLY A 177 -3.31 -0.01 0.45
N PHE A 178 -4.24 -0.06 1.41
CA PHE A 178 -5.48 0.72 1.38
C PHE A 178 -5.37 2.03 2.13
N SER A 179 -6.14 3.04 1.74
CA SER A 179 -6.33 4.28 2.50
C SER A 179 -7.75 4.36 3.03
N SER A 180 -7.96 5.04 4.16
CA SER A 180 -9.30 5.40 4.61
C SER A 180 -9.99 6.22 3.54
N PHE A 181 -11.30 6.05 3.44
CA PHE A 181 -12.10 6.70 2.41
C PHE A 181 -12.03 8.24 2.49
N ASP A 182 -11.95 8.79 3.71
CA ASP A 182 -11.77 10.21 4.00
C ASP A 182 -10.32 10.73 3.85
N CYS A 183 -9.39 9.86 3.45
CA CYS A 183 -7.98 10.14 3.27
C CYS A 183 -7.16 10.46 4.55
N ARG A 184 -7.72 10.37 5.76
CA ARG A 184 -6.98 10.67 7.01
C ARG A 184 -5.98 9.58 7.41
N GLN A 185 -6.32 8.32 7.17
CA GLN A 185 -5.49 7.16 7.51
C GLN A 185 -5.01 6.54 6.20
N ARG A 186 -3.81 6.89 5.73
CA ARG A 186 -3.28 6.36 4.46
C ARG A 186 -2.20 5.34 4.70
N HIS A 187 -2.14 4.34 3.83
CA HIS A 187 -1.05 3.37 3.83
C HIS A 187 0.25 3.91 3.19
N TRP A 188 0.25 5.06 2.48
CA TRP A 188 1.48 5.57 1.83
C TRP A 188 1.54 7.04 1.33
N ASP A 189 0.74 8.02 1.78
CA ASP A 189 0.87 9.41 1.23
C ASP A 189 0.78 10.53 2.29
N SER A 190 1.80 10.64 3.14
CA SER A 190 2.32 11.97 3.50
C SER A 190 3.52 12.26 2.63
N ARG A 191 3.34 12.21 1.31
CA ARG A 191 4.42 12.58 0.40
C ARG A 191 4.75 14.05 0.60
N MET A 192 6.02 14.42 0.66
CA MET A 192 6.48 15.78 0.88
C MET A 192 7.51 16.15 -0.17
N LEU A 193 7.57 17.44 -0.49
CA LEU A 193 8.63 18.06 -1.28
C LEU A 193 9.27 19.16 -0.44
N PHE A 194 10.58 19.32 -0.56
CA PHE A 194 11.30 20.42 0.07
C PHE A 194 11.43 21.57 -0.91
N GLN A 195 11.13 22.78 -0.46
CA GLN A 195 11.46 24.00 -1.19
C GLN A 195 12.74 24.60 -0.59
N THR A 196 13.75 24.76 -1.43
CA THR A 196 14.99 25.46 -1.07
C THR A 196 14.74 26.97 -0.97
N SER A 197 15.70 27.71 -0.42
CA SER A 197 15.63 29.18 -0.34
C SER A 197 15.56 29.87 -1.70
N THR A 198 15.97 29.20 -2.78
CA THR A 198 15.90 29.69 -4.17
C THR A 198 14.66 29.17 -4.91
N GLU A 199 13.61 28.76 -4.17
CA GLU A 199 12.33 28.22 -4.66
C GLU A 199 12.39 26.87 -5.38
N ASN A 200 13.58 26.30 -5.52
CA ASN A 200 13.77 24.98 -6.11
C ASN A 200 13.09 23.92 -5.27
N ARG A 201 12.39 22.98 -5.91
CA ARG A 201 11.69 21.91 -5.21
C ARG A 201 12.47 20.62 -5.35
N VAL A 202 12.70 19.92 -4.25
CA VAL A 202 13.49 18.70 -4.21
C VAL A 202 12.75 17.59 -3.47
N ALA A 203 12.97 16.36 -3.92
CA ALA A 203 12.52 15.16 -3.25
C ALA A 203 13.69 14.20 -3.02
N PHE A 204 13.61 13.47 -1.92
CA PHE A 204 14.58 12.50 -1.47
C PHE A 204 13.91 11.13 -1.34
N TYR A 205 14.27 10.18 -2.20
CA TYR A 205 13.68 8.85 -2.14
C TYR A 205 14.69 7.78 -2.53
N ASN A 206 14.37 6.55 -2.17
CA ASN A 206 15.21 5.40 -2.46
C ASN A 206 14.70 4.74 -3.73
N LYS A 207 15.56 4.68 -4.74
CA LYS A 207 15.29 3.90 -5.95
C LYS A 207 15.96 2.55 -5.80
N PHE A 208 15.21 1.47 -5.94
CA PHE A 208 15.72 0.11 -5.87
C PHE A 208 15.40 -0.68 -7.13
N ASN A 209 16.18 -1.72 -7.35
CA ASN A 209 15.98 -2.65 -8.45
C ASN A 209 14.71 -3.49 -8.25
N THR A 210 14.13 -3.96 -9.35
CA THR A 210 12.97 -4.87 -9.34
C THR A 210 13.35 -6.33 -9.13
N ILE A 211 14.63 -6.66 -9.27
CA ILE A 211 15.19 -8.00 -9.06
C ILE A 211 16.10 -8.01 -7.84
N THR A 212 16.15 -9.15 -7.14
CA THR A 212 17.07 -9.36 -6.02
C THR A 212 18.52 -9.27 -6.50
N ALA A 213 19.39 -8.70 -5.68
CA ALA A 213 20.83 -8.59 -5.89
C ALA A 213 21.55 -9.91 -5.60
N ILE A 214 20.90 -10.82 -4.88
CA ILE A 214 21.43 -12.15 -4.58
C ILE A 214 21.22 -13.03 -5.82
N PRO A 215 22.27 -13.62 -6.41
CA PRO A 215 22.12 -14.52 -7.54
C PRO A 215 21.34 -15.77 -7.14
N LYS A 216 20.82 -16.50 -8.12
CA LYS A 216 20.15 -17.77 -7.88
C LYS A 216 21.15 -18.79 -7.33
N MET A 217 21.08 -19.09 -6.03
CA MET A 217 22.07 -19.95 -5.36
C MET A 217 21.79 -21.44 -5.61
N THR A 218 22.86 -22.24 -5.67
CA THR A 218 22.81 -23.72 -5.72
C THR A 218 23.64 -24.39 -4.62
N SER A 219 24.38 -23.61 -3.85
CA SER A 219 25.12 -24.00 -2.65
C SER A 219 25.32 -22.78 -1.76
N ASN A 220 25.95 -22.93 -0.60
CA ASN A 220 26.28 -21.78 0.26
C ASN A 220 27.25 -20.78 -0.37
N ILE A 221 27.94 -21.09 -1.49
CA ILE A 221 28.92 -20.20 -2.12
C ILE A 221 28.79 -20.07 -3.65
N THR A 222 27.83 -20.77 -4.26
CA THR A 222 27.67 -20.83 -5.72
C THR A 222 26.35 -20.19 -6.13
N PRO A 223 26.34 -19.30 -7.15
CA PRO A 223 27.42 -18.98 -8.08
C PRO A 223 28.42 -17.91 -7.61
N SER A 224 28.06 -17.11 -6.60
CA SER A 224 28.94 -16.10 -6.01
C SER A 224 28.44 -15.71 -4.62
N GLY A 225 29.22 -14.93 -3.88
CA GLY A 225 28.92 -14.58 -2.49
C GLY A 225 28.86 -15.79 -1.55
N ARG A 226 28.27 -15.60 -0.37
CA ARG A 226 28.11 -16.66 0.63
C ARG A 226 26.82 -16.54 1.41
N ALA A 227 25.97 -17.57 1.35
CA ALA A 227 24.85 -17.73 2.26
C ALA A 227 25.35 -18.24 3.62
N PHE A 228 24.79 -17.72 4.70
CA PHE A 228 25.14 -18.14 6.06
C PHE A 228 23.93 -18.04 6.99
N ALA A 229 23.95 -18.82 8.06
CA ALA A 229 22.95 -18.80 9.11
C ALA A 229 23.58 -19.09 10.46
N LYS A 230 22.84 -18.86 11.54
CA LYS A 230 23.29 -19.22 12.90
C LYS A 230 23.54 -20.72 13.02
N ASP A 231 22.59 -21.48 12.50
CA ASP A 231 22.55 -22.94 12.49
C ASP A 231 21.54 -23.40 11.43
N ILE A 232 21.55 -24.70 11.13
CA ILE A 232 20.66 -25.33 10.14
C ILE A 232 19.98 -26.57 10.75
N TYR A 233 18.77 -26.89 10.28
CA TYR A 233 18.05 -28.11 10.64
C TYR A 233 18.75 -29.36 10.10
N SER A 234 19.05 -29.36 8.81
CA SER A 234 19.83 -30.38 8.10
C SER A 234 20.34 -29.80 6.78
N THR A 235 21.15 -30.57 6.04
CA THR A 235 21.65 -30.16 4.72
C THR A 235 20.56 -29.95 3.68
N SER A 236 19.35 -30.52 3.88
CA SER A 236 18.20 -30.26 3.01
C SER A 236 17.59 -28.87 3.21
N TYR A 237 17.84 -28.24 4.37
CA TYR A 237 17.31 -26.94 4.80
C TYR A 237 18.44 -25.90 5.00
N ASP A 238 19.53 -26.06 4.25
CA ASP A 238 20.73 -25.24 4.37
C ASP A 238 20.48 -23.77 4.01
N ALA A 239 21.36 -22.86 4.43
CA ALA A 239 21.16 -21.41 4.32
C ALA A 239 20.89 -20.95 2.88
N TRP A 240 21.59 -21.53 1.90
CA TRP A 240 21.42 -21.19 0.49
C TRP A 240 20.02 -21.45 -0.08
N LYS A 241 19.22 -22.31 0.57
CA LYS A 241 17.85 -22.60 0.14
C LYS A 241 16.96 -21.36 0.19
N ALA A 242 17.20 -20.43 1.12
CA ALA A 242 16.48 -19.16 1.16
C ALA A 242 16.87 -18.16 0.07
N PHE A 243 17.81 -18.53 -0.80
CA PHE A 243 18.36 -17.69 -1.87
C PHE A 243 18.35 -18.43 -3.22
N ASN A 244 17.63 -19.55 -3.31
CA ASN A 244 17.60 -20.38 -4.50
C ASN A 244 16.58 -19.87 -5.54
N GLN A 245 15.77 -18.87 -5.18
CA GLN A 245 14.73 -18.26 -6.02
C GLN A 245 13.71 -19.29 -6.52
N VAL A 246 13.32 -20.22 -5.65
CA VAL A 246 12.33 -21.25 -5.91
C VAL A 246 11.25 -21.23 -4.82
N ASP A 247 10.00 -21.36 -5.24
CA ASP A 247 8.87 -21.61 -4.33
C ASP A 247 8.79 -23.11 -4.03
N ASP A 248 9.80 -23.64 -3.36
CA ASP A 248 9.86 -25.06 -3.01
C ASP A 248 9.17 -25.35 -1.66
N THR A 249 9.05 -26.63 -1.33
CA THR A 249 8.59 -27.10 -0.01
C THR A 249 9.75 -27.20 0.99
N GLU A 250 10.95 -26.75 0.62
CA GLU A 250 12.21 -26.98 1.34
C GLU A 250 13.13 -25.74 1.29
N GLY A 251 12.68 -24.66 1.94
CA GLY A 251 13.49 -23.46 2.20
C GLY A 251 14.53 -23.64 3.32
N TYR A 252 15.06 -22.54 3.82
CA TYR A 252 15.94 -22.58 5.01
C TYR A 252 15.13 -22.90 6.27
N ALA A 253 15.70 -23.69 7.18
CA ALA A 253 15.20 -23.87 8.54
C ALA A 253 16.34 -23.90 9.57
N SER A 254 16.14 -23.21 10.70
CA SER A 254 17.05 -23.26 11.85
C SER A 254 17.08 -24.64 12.49
N LYS A 255 18.10 -24.92 13.31
CA LYS A 255 18.20 -26.15 14.09
C LYS A 255 16.97 -26.36 15.00
N THR A 256 16.59 -27.63 15.21
CA THR A 256 15.59 -28.01 16.22
C THR A 256 15.98 -27.51 17.61
N GLY A 257 15.03 -26.92 18.33
CA GLY A 257 15.23 -26.34 19.65
C GLY A 257 15.88 -24.96 19.61
N SER A 258 15.87 -24.25 18.47
CA SER A 258 16.42 -22.89 18.37
C SER A 258 15.68 -21.86 19.23
N GLY A 259 14.53 -22.22 19.81
CA GLY A 259 13.75 -21.37 20.71
C GLY A 259 13.15 -20.16 20.00
N GLY A 260 13.02 -20.21 18.67
CA GLY A 260 12.52 -19.09 17.87
C GLY A 260 13.49 -17.92 17.78
N VAL A 261 14.80 -18.14 18.01
CA VAL A 261 15.86 -17.11 17.89
C VAL A 261 16.97 -17.55 16.94
N GLY A 262 17.40 -16.66 16.06
CA GLY A 262 18.42 -16.99 15.08
C GLY A 262 18.69 -15.90 14.06
N PHE A 263 19.57 -16.20 13.11
CA PHE A 263 19.81 -15.33 11.97
C PHE A 263 20.07 -16.12 10.69
N LEU A 264 19.73 -15.49 9.58
CA LEU A 264 19.97 -15.94 8.22
C LEU A 264 20.47 -14.74 7.42
N GLY A 265 21.50 -14.90 6.62
CA GLY A 265 22.11 -13.80 5.91
C GLY A 265 22.88 -14.21 4.67
N TYR A 266 23.36 -13.18 3.98
CA TYR A 266 24.12 -13.30 2.75
C TYR A 266 25.28 -12.31 2.73
N GLU A 267 26.45 -12.79 2.34
CA GLU A 267 27.67 -12.02 2.11
C GLU A 267 27.88 -11.85 0.60
N PHE A 268 27.93 -10.60 0.15
CA PHE A 268 28.23 -10.24 -1.23
C PHE A 268 29.75 -10.18 -1.46
N ASP A 269 30.20 -10.42 -2.69
CA ASP A 269 31.64 -10.32 -3.05
C ASP A 269 32.20 -8.91 -2.83
N LYS A 270 31.33 -7.90 -2.96
CA LYS A 270 31.65 -6.48 -2.78
C LYS A 270 30.55 -5.81 -1.97
N PRO A 271 30.87 -4.76 -1.17
CA PRO A 271 29.84 -3.98 -0.51
C PRO A 271 28.83 -3.41 -1.51
N ILE A 272 27.54 -3.61 -1.24
CA ILE A 272 26.44 -3.02 -2.02
C ILE A 272 25.44 -2.39 -1.07
N ALA A 273 24.73 -1.35 -1.49
CA ALA A 273 23.65 -0.75 -0.73
C ALA A 273 22.31 -1.46 -1.01
N ILE A 274 21.72 -2.06 0.02
CA ILE A 274 20.38 -2.64 -0.01
C ILE A 274 19.38 -1.62 0.52
N ALA A 275 18.34 -1.33 -0.25
CA ALA A 275 17.29 -0.36 0.11
C ALA A 275 15.92 -1.01 0.36
N LYS A 276 15.75 -2.26 -0.05
CA LYS A 276 14.53 -3.05 0.18
C LYS A 276 14.93 -4.49 0.43
N TYR A 277 14.23 -5.17 1.33
CA TYR A 277 14.29 -6.63 1.45
C TYR A 277 12.88 -7.22 1.51
N ALA A 278 12.76 -8.50 1.17
CA ALA A 278 11.51 -9.23 1.29
C ALA A 278 11.73 -10.57 1.98
N VAL A 279 10.79 -10.93 2.85
CA VAL A 279 10.73 -12.23 3.52
C VAL A 279 9.52 -12.98 2.98
N ARG A 280 9.71 -14.22 2.55
CA ARG A 280 8.67 -15.04 1.90
C ARG A 280 8.28 -16.24 2.75
N SER A 281 6.97 -16.51 2.82
CA SER A 281 6.41 -17.73 3.39
C SER A 281 6.65 -18.95 2.49
N MET A 282 6.86 -20.13 3.10
CA MET A 282 7.03 -21.41 2.40
C MET A 282 5.71 -21.93 1.84
N ALA A 283 5.80 -22.88 0.91
CA ALA A 283 4.66 -23.66 0.45
C ALA A 283 4.09 -24.50 1.61
N GLY A 284 2.76 -24.46 1.81
CA GLY A 284 2.07 -25.21 2.87
C GLY A 284 1.75 -24.39 4.12
N SER A 285 0.49 -24.43 4.55
CA SER A 285 -0.02 -23.59 5.64
C SER A 285 0.59 -23.90 7.01
N SER A 286 1.16 -25.10 7.19
CA SER A 286 1.83 -25.51 8.42
C SER A 286 3.13 -24.74 8.69
N HIS A 287 3.65 -23.97 7.73
CA HIS A 287 4.86 -23.15 7.88
C HIS A 287 4.58 -21.73 8.35
N LEU A 288 3.33 -21.26 8.32
CA LEU A 288 3.00 -19.87 8.65
C LEU A 288 3.32 -19.50 10.11
N ASN A 289 3.25 -20.48 11.03
CA ASN A 289 3.62 -20.29 12.44
C ASN A 289 5.13 -20.43 12.73
N LYS A 290 5.94 -20.75 11.72
CA LYS A 290 7.39 -20.94 11.83
C LYS A 290 8.18 -19.72 11.39
N LEU A 291 7.58 -18.82 10.61
CA LEU A 291 8.23 -17.60 10.13
C LEU A 291 8.67 -16.68 11.28
N PRO A 292 9.75 -15.90 11.09
CA PRO A 292 10.12 -14.82 12.00
C PRO A 292 8.94 -13.88 12.28
N ARG A 293 8.81 -13.44 13.53
CA ARG A 293 7.79 -12.48 13.99
C ARG A 293 8.40 -11.13 14.33
N ASP A 294 9.54 -11.17 15.01
CA ASP A 294 10.26 -10.00 15.52
C ASP A 294 11.72 -10.11 15.08
N TRP A 295 12.25 -9.09 14.41
CA TRP A 295 13.64 -9.10 13.95
C TRP A 295 14.23 -7.70 13.77
N THR A 296 15.55 -7.66 13.72
CA THR A 296 16.34 -6.59 13.12
C THR A 296 16.88 -7.05 11.77
N PHE A 297 16.86 -6.17 10.78
CA PHE A 297 17.63 -6.36 9.55
C PHE A 297 18.93 -5.58 9.69
N GLU A 298 20.06 -6.25 9.52
CA GLU A 298 21.36 -5.73 9.91
C GLU A 298 22.37 -5.82 8.77
N GLY A 299 23.29 -4.87 8.72
CA GLY A 299 24.42 -4.84 7.79
C GLY A 299 25.76 -4.86 8.51
N SER A 300 26.77 -5.51 7.91
CA SER A 300 28.14 -5.58 8.45
C SER A 300 29.20 -5.50 7.35
N HIS A 301 30.34 -4.91 7.70
CA HIS A 301 31.53 -4.89 6.84
C HIS A 301 32.48 -6.06 7.11
N ASP A 302 32.48 -6.59 8.34
CA ASP A 302 33.49 -7.52 8.85
C ASP A 302 32.91 -8.85 9.38
N GLY A 303 31.60 -8.91 9.63
CA GLY A 303 30.91 -10.05 10.22
C GLY A 303 30.87 -10.04 11.76
N ASP A 304 31.60 -9.12 12.39
CA ASP A 304 31.70 -8.99 13.85
C ASP A 304 30.81 -7.84 14.35
N LYS A 305 30.88 -6.68 13.69
CA LYS A 305 30.10 -5.49 14.02
C LYS A 305 28.90 -5.36 13.10
N TRP A 306 27.72 -5.37 13.70
CA TRP A 306 26.45 -5.31 12.98
C TRP A 306 25.73 -4.00 13.26
N HIS A 307 25.30 -3.33 12.20
CA HIS A 307 24.50 -2.11 12.25
C HIS A 307 23.05 -2.44 11.95
N VAL A 308 22.14 -2.03 12.83
CA VAL A 308 20.69 -2.18 12.61
C VAL A 308 20.24 -1.20 11.53
N LEU A 309 19.63 -1.72 10.47
CA LEU A 309 19.14 -0.96 9.32
C LEU A 309 17.62 -0.86 9.31
N ASP A 310 16.93 -1.85 9.89
CA ASP A 310 15.48 -1.87 10.05
C ASP A 310 15.10 -2.73 11.29
N THR A 311 13.97 -2.43 11.90
CA THR A 311 13.39 -3.18 13.04
C THR A 311 11.93 -3.48 12.77
N GLN A 312 11.56 -4.76 12.81
CA GLN A 312 10.18 -5.22 12.63
C GLN A 312 9.70 -6.01 13.84
N LYS A 313 8.40 -5.85 14.14
CA LYS A 313 7.71 -6.54 15.24
C LYS A 313 6.35 -7.06 14.78
N ASN A 314 5.86 -8.10 15.45
CA ASN A 314 4.51 -8.67 15.29
C ASN A 314 4.16 -9.03 13.85
N GLN A 315 5.12 -9.51 13.07
CA GLN A 315 4.90 -9.85 11.66
C GLN A 315 4.32 -11.26 11.51
N THR A 316 3.17 -11.35 10.83
CA THR A 316 2.45 -12.61 10.60
C THR A 316 2.16 -12.84 9.12
N TRP A 317 2.12 -14.09 8.65
CA TRP A 317 1.66 -14.43 7.30
C TRP A 317 0.35 -15.19 7.38
N THR A 318 -0.62 -14.81 6.55
CA THR A 318 -1.93 -15.46 6.44
C THR A 318 -2.07 -16.31 5.18
N THR A 319 -1.11 -16.20 4.26
CA THR A 319 -1.08 -16.90 2.97
C THR A 319 0.32 -17.45 2.70
N ILE A 320 0.36 -18.62 2.06
CA ILE A 320 1.60 -19.29 1.62
C ILE A 320 2.15 -18.59 0.37
N ASN A 321 3.44 -18.75 0.09
CA ASN A 321 4.10 -18.20 -1.10
C ASN A 321 3.86 -16.68 -1.28
N THR A 322 3.90 -15.94 -0.16
CA THR A 322 3.66 -14.49 -0.16
C THR A 322 4.86 -13.74 0.40
N ASP A 323 5.33 -12.77 -0.37
CA ASP A 323 6.37 -11.84 0.08
C ASP A 323 5.77 -10.77 0.99
N LYS A 324 6.46 -10.44 2.07
CA LYS A 324 6.32 -9.14 2.72
C LYS A 324 7.53 -8.29 2.45
N ASP A 325 7.28 -7.13 1.85
CA ASP A 325 8.28 -6.13 1.52
C ASP A 325 8.52 -5.15 2.69
N TYR A 326 9.79 -4.85 2.90
CA TYR A 326 10.32 -3.92 3.91
C TYR A 326 11.36 -3.00 3.27
N TYR A 327 11.42 -1.75 3.74
CA TYR A 327 12.20 -0.67 3.12
C TYR A 327 13.17 -0.07 4.13
N ILE A 328 14.37 0.28 3.65
CA ILE A 328 15.42 0.92 4.44
C ILE A 328 15.47 2.37 4.00
N ASP A 329 15.24 3.31 4.93
CA ASP A 329 15.15 4.75 4.65
C ASP A 329 16.49 5.34 4.19
N ASN A 330 17.62 4.82 4.67
CA ASN A 330 18.98 5.31 4.39
C ASN A 330 19.93 4.15 4.06
N PRO A 331 19.79 3.49 2.89
CA PRO A 331 20.67 2.42 2.47
C PRO A 331 22.14 2.86 2.52
N LYS A 332 22.93 2.09 3.25
CA LYS A 332 24.40 2.14 3.26
C LYS A 332 24.94 0.85 2.69
N SER A 333 26.13 0.92 2.08
CA SER A 333 26.75 -0.26 1.48
C SER A 333 27.40 -1.12 2.55
N TYR A 334 27.01 -2.39 2.64
CA TYR A 334 27.64 -3.39 3.49
C TYR A 334 28.02 -4.61 2.67
N LYS A 335 29.00 -5.37 3.16
CA LYS A 335 29.40 -6.63 2.52
C LYS A 335 28.46 -7.76 2.92
N MET A 336 27.99 -7.75 4.17
CA MET A 336 27.12 -8.78 4.73
C MET A 336 25.81 -8.17 5.20
N TYR A 337 24.73 -8.92 5.02
CA TYR A 337 23.40 -8.57 5.50
C TYR A 337 22.76 -9.78 6.17
N ARG A 338 22.01 -9.57 7.24
CA ARG A 338 21.25 -10.65 7.89
C ARG A 338 19.90 -10.20 8.42
N LEU A 339 18.95 -11.13 8.39
CA LEU A 339 17.72 -11.10 9.17
C LEU A 339 18.04 -11.74 10.53
N ASN A 340 18.03 -10.96 11.60
CA ASN A 340 18.34 -11.41 12.97
C ASN A 340 17.05 -11.38 13.81
N TRP A 341 16.43 -12.54 14.02
CA TRP A 341 15.12 -12.63 14.68
C TRP A 341 15.23 -13.01 16.15
N SER A 342 14.37 -12.37 16.95
CA SER A 342 14.23 -12.58 18.38
C SER A 342 12.98 -13.40 18.75
N ALA A 343 12.08 -13.63 17.80
CA ALA A 343 10.90 -14.49 17.97
C ALA A 343 10.38 -14.97 16.62
N ASN A 344 9.68 -16.11 16.62
CA ASN A 344 8.89 -16.61 15.49
C ASN A 344 7.38 -16.62 15.83
N ASN A 345 6.56 -17.09 14.90
CA ASN A 345 5.09 -17.11 15.03
C ASN A 345 4.53 -18.29 15.86
N GLY A 346 5.32 -18.82 16.82
CA GLY A 346 4.85 -19.75 17.84
C GLY A 346 5.31 -21.20 17.68
N ASN A 347 6.10 -21.53 16.66
CA ASN A 347 6.71 -22.86 16.56
C ASN A 347 7.87 -23.03 17.56
N THR A 348 7.85 -24.09 18.36
CA THR A 348 8.89 -24.35 19.38
C THR A 348 10.09 -25.14 18.86
N GLY A 349 9.96 -25.75 17.68
CA GLY A 349 10.99 -26.59 17.07
C GLY A 349 12.03 -25.76 16.31
N TYR A 350 11.59 -24.99 15.31
CA TYR A 350 12.51 -24.25 14.43
C TYR A 350 11.81 -23.04 13.78
N THR A 351 12.62 -22.17 13.19
CA THR A 351 12.16 -21.04 12.37
C THR A 351 12.56 -21.32 10.92
N ASP A 352 11.65 -21.08 9.98
CA ASP A 352 11.93 -21.24 8.56
C ASP A 352 11.68 -19.96 7.76
N VAL A 353 12.36 -19.87 6.62
CA VAL A 353 12.25 -18.77 5.66
C VAL A 353 12.37 -19.38 4.27
N ASN A 354 11.37 -19.15 3.41
CA ASN A 354 11.42 -19.68 2.05
C ASN A 354 12.38 -18.89 1.17
N GLU A 355 12.24 -17.56 1.20
CA GLU A 355 13.12 -16.66 0.46
C GLU A 355 13.43 -15.42 1.29
N LEU A 356 14.71 -15.03 1.31
CA LEU A 356 15.16 -13.73 1.78
C LEU A 356 15.76 -12.96 0.60
N LYS A 357 14.96 -12.06 0.03
CA LYS A 357 15.33 -11.28 -1.15
C LYS A 357 15.89 -9.93 -0.72
N MET A 358 16.94 -9.46 -1.37
CA MET A 358 17.58 -8.17 -1.06
C MET A 358 17.74 -7.37 -2.35
N TYR A 359 17.21 -6.15 -2.38
CA TYR A 359 17.16 -5.34 -3.60
C TYR A 359 18.13 -4.17 -3.45
N ARG A 360 19.11 -4.12 -4.37
CA ARG A 360 20.04 -3.02 -4.45
C ARG A 360 19.28 -1.72 -4.67
N GLY A 361 19.65 -0.67 -3.97
CA GLY A 361 19.11 0.66 -4.20
C GLY A 361 20.11 1.77 -3.92
N VAL A 362 19.70 2.97 -4.28
CA VAL A 362 20.46 4.21 -4.11
C VAL A 362 19.55 5.29 -3.54
N ASN A 363 20.17 6.21 -2.81
CA ASN A 363 19.50 7.43 -2.36
C ASN A 363 19.54 8.46 -3.48
N VAL A 364 18.38 8.94 -3.91
CA VAL A 364 18.25 9.92 -4.99
C VAL A 364 17.73 11.25 -4.44
N VAL A 365 18.40 12.34 -4.80
CA VAL A 365 17.80 13.69 -4.75
C VAL A 365 17.27 14.02 -6.14
N SER A 366 15.98 14.25 -6.27
CA SER A 366 15.36 14.70 -7.51
C SER A 366 14.96 16.15 -7.40
N TYR A 367 15.44 16.96 -8.34
CA TYR A 367 15.00 18.33 -8.52
C TYR A 367 13.75 18.36 -9.39
N ILE A 368 12.69 18.98 -8.88
CA ILE A 368 11.37 18.99 -9.48
C ILE A 368 11.07 20.39 -10.04
N PRO A 369 10.90 20.53 -11.37
CA PRO A 369 10.76 21.83 -12.01
C PRO A 369 9.40 22.48 -11.75
N THR A 370 8.33 21.69 -11.60
CA THR A 370 6.96 22.18 -11.36
C THR A 370 6.21 21.25 -10.40
N VAL A 371 5.29 21.81 -9.60
CA VAL A 371 4.43 20.99 -8.73
C VAL A 371 3.11 20.71 -9.41
N SER A 372 2.93 19.43 -9.72
CA SER A 372 1.67 18.84 -10.15
C SER A 372 1.46 17.52 -9.40
N GLU A 373 0.24 17.02 -9.43
CA GLU A 373 -0.11 15.71 -8.86
C GLU A 373 0.76 14.60 -9.46
N LYS A 374 1.02 14.63 -10.76
CA LYS A 374 1.93 13.68 -11.46
C LYS A 374 3.30 13.61 -10.78
N TYR A 375 3.95 14.75 -10.52
CA TYR A 375 5.29 14.77 -9.93
C TYR A 375 5.28 14.45 -8.43
N PHE A 376 4.25 14.87 -7.71
CA PHE A 376 4.11 14.56 -6.29
C PHE A 376 3.90 13.07 -6.05
N THR A 377 3.06 12.44 -6.86
CA THR A 377 2.80 10.99 -6.84
C THR A 377 3.99 10.19 -7.35
N ALA A 378 4.78 10.72 -8.29
CA ALA A 378 5.94 10.01 -8.82
C ALA A 378 7.19 10.12 -7.94
N TYR A 379 7.41 11.28 -7.30
CA TYR A 379 8.69 11.60 -6.67
C TYR A 379 8.59 12.08 -5.22
N GLY A 380 7.41 12.44 -4.71
CA GLY A 380 7.25 12.93 -3.34
C GLY A 380 7.62 11.88 -2.29
N MET A 381 8.05 12.35 -1.12
CA MET A 381 8.69 11.51 -0.08
C MET A 381 7.80 11.22 1.11
N ASP A 382 7.77 9.98 1.62
CA ASP A 382 6.81 9.58 2.65
C ASP A 382 7.17 10.02 4.08
N LYS A 383 8.45 10.34 4.35
CA LYS A 383 8.96 10.66 5.70
C LYS A 383 10.19 11.54 5.65
N ILE A 384 10.38 12.34 6.70
CA ILE A 384 11.60 13.11 6.94
C ILE A 384 12.22 12.62 8.24
N ALA A 385 13.48 12.19 8.20
CA ALA A 385 14.32 12.01 9.38
C ALA A 385 15.42 13.09 9.39
N GLN A 386 16.01 13.39 10.55
CA GLN A 386 17.19 14.26 10.60
C GLN A 386 18.31 13.76 9.68
N GLU A 387 18.40 12.44 9.54
CA GLU A 387 19.36 11.76 8.68
C GLU A 387 19.13 12.06 7.21
N THR A 388 17.87 12.17 6.76
CA THR A 388 17.52 12.53 5.38
C THR A 388 18.25 13.80 4.95
N LEU A 389 18.24 14.85 5.78
CA LEU A 389 18.91 16.12 5.45
C LEU A 389 20.43 16.12 5.64
N LYS A 390 20.96 15.15 6.40
CA LYS A 390 22.39 15.04 6.76
C LYS A 390 23.12 13.95 5.97
N ASN A 391 22.44 13.28 5.05
CA ASN A 391 23.00 12.17 4.29
C ASN A 391 23.77 12.62 3.04
N ASN A 392 24.75 11.82 2.66
CA ASN A 392 25.33 11.84 1.33
C ASN A 392 24.38 11.11 0.37
N TYR A 393 24.01 11.77 -0.73
CA TYR A 393 23.15 11.19 -1.75
C TYR A 393 23.97 10.67 -2.91
N ASP A 394 23.68 9.45 -3.34
CA ASP A 394 24.43 8.77 -4.39
C ASP A 394 24.20 9.38 -5.76
N LYS A 395 23.01 9.97 -5.96
CA LYS A 395 22.62 10.56 -7.24
C LYS A 395 21.82 11.84 -7.06
N VAL A 396 22.17 12.84 -7.87
CA VAL A 396 21.34 14.02 -8.11
C VAL A 396 20.68 13.85 -9.47
N GLN A 397 19.36 13.93 -9.52
CA GLN A 397 18.56 13.84 -10.72
C GLN A 397 17.92 15.20 -11.00
N LEU A 398 18.16 15.75 -12.18
CA LEU A 398 17.37 16.87 -12.70
C LEU A 398 16.21 16.33 -13.52
N ILE A 399 14.97 16.61 -13.12
CA ILE A 399 13.81 16.33 -13.94
C ILE A 399 13.64 17.53 -14.88
N SER A 400 13.81 17.29 -16.19
CA SER A 400 13.61 18.31 -17.22
C SER A 400 12.44 17.92 -18.12
N ASN A 401 11.63 18.90 -18.50
CA ASN A 401 10.52 18.70 -19.41
C ASN A 401 10.96 19.10 -20.82
N LYS A 402 11.20 18.13 -21.70
CA LYS A 402 10.84 18.29 -23.11
C LYS A 402 9.63 17.40 -23.35
N GLU A 403 8.47 17.86 -22.87
CA GLU A 403 7.19 17.38 -23.41
C GLU A 403 6.71 18.52 -24.32
N SER A 404 6.80 18.29 -25.63
CA SER A 404 6.05 19.06 -26.62
C SER A 404 4.61 18.56 -26.58
N ASP A 405 3.65 19.46 -26.41
CA ASP A 405 2.24 19.13 -26.66
C ASP A 405 2.12 18.69 -28.13
N LEU A 406 2.04 17.38 -28.37
CA LEU A 406 1.61 16.87 -29.67
C LEU A 406 0.09 16.96 -29.70
N ASN A 407 -0.36 18.08 -30.28
CA ASN A 407 -1.70 18.44 -30.73
C ASN A 407 -2.57 19.22 -29.74
N GLU A 408 -2.47 20.54 -29.79
CA GLU A 408 -3.50 21.40 -30.40
C GLU A 408 -2.86 22.73 -30.82
N GLY A 409 -3.04 23.10 -32.09
CA GLY A 409 -2.16 24.03 -32.78
C GLY A 409 -2.25 25.50 -32.37
N LYS A 410 -1.09 26.17 -32.37
CA LYS A 410 -0.77 27.39 -33.17
C LYS A 410 0.69 27.78 -32.93
N ILE A 411 1.43 27.99 -34.01
CA ILE A 411 2.79 28.53 -34.01
C ILE A 411 2.73 30.03 -33.71
N PHE A 412 3.65 30.55 -32.89
CA PHE A 412 4.02 31.96 -32.91
C PHE A 412 5.53 32.08 -33.15
N GLU A 413 5.86 32.67 -34.30
CA GLU A 413 7.21 33.07 -34.69
C GLU A 413 7.37 34.56 -34.36
N HIS A 414 8.55 34.98 -33.89
CA HIS A 414 8.90 36.39 -33.73
C HIS A 414 10.34 36.65 -34.17
N ASN A 415 10.54 37.65 -35.04
CA ASN A 415 11.85 38.10 -35.48
C ASN A 415 12.54 38.94 -34.40
N ILE A 416 13.81 38.63 -34.11
CA ILE A 416 14.65 39.38 -33.17
C ILE A 416 15.62 40.27 -33.95
N ASP A 417 15.61 41.59 -33.71
CA ASP A 417 16.65 42.51 -34.20
C ASP A 417 17.80 42.58 -33.20
N LEU A 418 18.97 42.08 -33.61
CA LEU A 418 20.19 42.05 -32.80
C LEU A 418 21.35 42.86 -33.40
N LYS A 419 21.06 44.01 -34.03
CA LYS A 419 22.03 45.13 -34.16
C LYS A 419 22.72 45.55 -32.82
N LYS A 420 22.40 44.89 -31.70
CA LYS A 420 22.99 45.04 -30.35
C LYS A 420 24.04 43.99 -29.96
N TYR A 421 24.38 43.00 -30.79
CA TYR A 421 25.48 42.06 -30.51
C TYR A 421 26.60 42.15 -31.55
N GLU A 422 27.38 43.23 -31.51
CA GLU A 422 28.69 43.26 -32.19
C GLU A 422 29.72 42.47 -31.36
N VAL A 423 30.31 41.44 -31.98
CA VAL A 423 31.45 40.70 -31.43
C VAL A 423 32.73 41.47 -31.76
N LYS A 424 33.39 42.05 -30.75
CA LYS A 424 34.72 42.66 -30.91
C LYS A 424 35.82 41.60 -30.99
N GLY A 425 35.92 40.92 -32.13
CA GLY A 425 37.08 40.16 -32.58
C GLY A 425 37.44 38.88 -31.80
N ILE A 426 37.71 37.80 -32.54
CA ILE A 426 38.28 36.54 -32.02
C ILE A 426 39.75 36.52 -32.44
N ARG A 427 40.68 36.37 -31.48
CA ARG A 427 42.08 36.02 -31.78
C ARG A 427 42.21 34.51 -31.79
N ASN A 428 42.59 33.95 -32.94
CA ASN A 428 43.16 32.61 -33.01
C ASN A 428 44.68 32.74 -32.84
N HIS A 429 45.26 31.93 -31.98
CA HIS A 429 46.69 31.63 -32.03
C HIS A 429 46.82 30.17 -32.43
N ASP A 430 47.52 29.97 -33.55
CA ASP A 430 48.05 28.70 -34.05
C ASP A 430 49.06 28.08 -33.07
#